data_AF-A0A2S9DHA7-F1
#
_entry.id   AF-A0A2S9DHA7-F1
#
_cell.length_a   1.000
_cell.length_b   1.000
_cell.length_c   1.000
_cell.angle_alpha   90.00
_cell.angle_beta   90.00
_cell.angle_gamma   90.00
#
_symmetry.space_group_name_H-M   'P 1'
#
loop_
_entity.id
_entity.type
_entity.pdbx_description
1 polymer ?
#
loop_
_entity_poly.entity_id
_entity_poly.type
_entity_poly.pdbx_seq_one_letter_code
_entity_poly.pdbx_strand_id
1 'polypeptide(L)'
;MEYNGNPSERAIPAGELDRRHVGHSVSFQPNEFTVVFGTIAGIARTEALVYLSLAGVSGGTHLKDEYDLPIDKNVYLQLDPLGSAEKGISDAASFVKDKLDEISKNLRDRDQGRSE
;
A
#
# COMPACT_ATOMS: atom_id res chain seq x y z
N MET A 1 -14.26 -16.11 8.93
CA MET A 1 -14.14 -14.65 8.72
C MET A 1 -13.26 -14.46 7.50
N GLU A 2 -13.55 -13.54 6.58
CA GLU A 2 -12.67 -13.27 5.43
C GLU A 2 -12.07 -11.86 5.59
N TYR A 3 -10.78 -11.80 5.91
CA TYR A 3 -10.06 -10.54 6.02
C TYR A 3 -9.63 -10.07 4.64
N ASN A 4 -10.15 -8.92 4.22
CA ASN A 4 -9.92 -8.34 2.89
C ASN A 4 -9.02 -7.09 2.93
N GLY A 5 -8.28 -6.88 4.02
CA GLY A 5 -7.48 -5.70 4.23
C GLY A 5 -8.29 -4.44 4.58
N ASN A 6 -7.57 -3.36 4.82
CA ASN A 6 -8.05 -1.99 5.02
C ASN A 6 -7.85 -1.19 3.71
N PRO A 7 -8.71 -0.20 3.38
CA PRO A 7 -8.49 0.75 2.29
C PRO A 7 -7.08 1.36 2.18
N SER A 8 -6.34 1.48 3.28
CA SER A 8 -4.97 2.01 3.30
C SER A 8 -3.88 0.94 3.10
N GLU A 9 -4.27 -0.29 2.77
CA GLU A 9 -3.36 -1.40 2.52
C GLU A 9 -3.41 -1.84 1.06
N ARG A 10 -2.28 -2.34 0.56
CA ARG A 10 -2.19 -2.97 -0.75
C ARG A 10 -2.13 -4.47 -0.58
N ALA A 11 -3.10 -5.17 -1.17
CA ALA A 11 -3.07 -6.62 -1.31
C ALA A 11 -1.95 -7.03 -2.27
N ILE A 12 -1.10 -7.96 -1.84
CA ILE A 12 -0.07 -8.58 -2.67
C ILE A 12 -0.01 -10.08 -2.36
N PRO A 13 0.31 -10.95 -3.34
CA PRO A 13 0.61 -12.35 -3.06
C PRO A 13 1.84 -12.47 -2.16
N ALA A 14 1.83 -13.38 -1.19
CA ALA A 14 2.96 -13.63 -0.30
C ALA A 14 4.23 -13.99 -1.11
N GLY A 15 4.07 -14.69 -2.22
CA GLY A 15 5.14 -15.04 -3.16
C GLY A 15 5.84 -13.84 -3.79
N GLU A 16 5.26 -12.64 -3.75
CA GLU A 16 5.88 -11.40 -4.23
C GLU A 16 6.69 -10.66 -3.14
N LEU A 17 6.54 -11.04 -1.86
CA LEU A 17 7.32 -10.48 -0.76
C LEU A 17 8.81 -10.70 -0.98
N ASP A 18 9.58 -9.64 -0.82
CA ASP A 18 11.03 -9.65 -0.94
C ASP A 18 11.70 -8.76 0.10
N ARG A 19 13.03 -8.69 0.09
CA ARG A 19 13.82 -7.92 1.05
C ARG A 19 13.42 -6.45 1.21
N ARG A 20 12.77 -5.83 0.21
CA ARG A 20 12.35 -4.42 0.26
C ARG A 20 11.17 -4.22 1.20
N HIS A 21 10.45 -5.29 1.52
CA HIS A 21 9.29 -5.27 2.39
C HIS A 21 9.65 -5.52 3.86
N VAL A 22 10.91 -5.85 4.17
CA VAL A 22 11.37 -5.93 5.56
C VAL A 22 11.27 -4.55 6.20
N GLY A 23 10.72 -4.49 7.41
CA GLY A 23 10.39 -3.27 8.13
C GLY A 23 9.01 -2.69 7.81
N HIS A 24 8.30 -3.22 6.81
CA HIS A 24 6.93 -2.77 6.50
C HIS A 24 5.93 -3.42 7.45
N SER A 25 4.86 -2.69 7.78
CA SER A 25 3.69 -3.25 8.44
C SER A 25 2.93 -4.17 7.47
N VAL A 26 2.56 -5.35 7.97
CA VAL A 26 1.82 -6.35 7.25
C VAL A 26 0.65 -6.85 8.08
N SER A 27 -0.45 -7.14 7.40
CA SER A 27 -1.60 -7.83 7.96
C SER A 27 -1.99 -9.01 7.06
N PHE A 28 -2.41 -10.12 7.66
CA PHE A 28 -2.82 -11.31 6.92
C PHE A 28 -3.61 -12.25 7.80
N GLN A 29 -4.34 -13.16 7.18
CA GLN A 29 -5.16 -14.14 7.87
C GLN A 29 -4.55 -15.55 7.70
N PRO A 30 -3.68 -16.05 8.59
CA PRO A 30 -3.06 -17.36 8.42
C PRO A 30 -4.07 -18.51 8.41
N ASN A 31 -5.18 -18.40 9.17
CA ASN A 31 -6.27 -19.39 9.25
C ASN A 31 -7.63 -18.69 9.39
N GLU A 32 -8.74 -19.43 9.33
CA GLU A 32 -10.11 -18.89 9.29
C GLU A 32 -10.54 -18.04 10.50
N PHE A 33 -9.80 -18.13 11.61
CA PHE A 33 -10.16 -17.54 12.91
C PHE A 33 -9.18 -16.47 13.40
N THR A 34 -8.03 -16.31 12.73
CA THR A 34 -6.94 -15.45 13.21
C THR A 34 -6.56 -14.44 12.15
N VAL A 35 -6.56 -13.16 12.52
CA VAL A 35 -5.92 -12.09 11.74
C VAL A 35 -4.68 -11.65 12.51
N VAL A 36 -3.56 -11.60 11.80
CA VAL A 36 -2.25 -11.22 12.32
C VAL A 36 -1.89 -9.84 11.80
N PHE A 37 -1.39 -9.00 12.69
CA PHE A 37 -0.84 -7.68 12.39
C PHE A 37 0.58 -7.63 12.94
N GLY A 38 1.54 -7.15 12.16
CA GLY A 38 2.92 -7.05 12.63
C GLY A 38 3.80 -6.29 11.67
N THR A 39 5.09 -6.23 12.02
CA THR A 39 6.13 -5.64 11.18
C THR A 39 7.04 -6.74 10.68
N ILE A 40 7.32 -6.78 9.38
CA ILE A 40 8.15 -7.84 8.79
C ILE A 40 9.60 -7.71 9.31
N ALA A 41 10.09 -8.72 10.02
CA ALA A 41 11.48 -8.82 10.47
C ALA A 41 12.35 -9.60 9.48
N GLY A 42 11.78 -10.61 8.81
CA GLY A 42 12.51 -11.46 7.88
C GLY A 42 11.58 -12.17 6.91
N ILE A 43 12.12 -12.45 5.72
CA ILE A 43 11.41 -13.17 4.65
C ILE A 43 12.37 -14.22 4.09
N ALA A 44 11.93 -15.47 4.03
CA ALA A 44 12.54 -16.51 3.21
C ALA A 44 11.50 -17.09 2.25
N ARG A 45 11.89 -17.38 1.01
CA ARG A 45 10.99 -17.92 -0.03
C ARG A 45 11.52 -19.23 -0.58
N THR A 46 10.58 -20.10 -0.89
CA THR A 46 10.76 -21.31 -1.69
C THR A 46 9.80 -21.25 -2.88
N GLU A 47 9.80 -22.28 -3.73
CA GLU A 47 8.87 -22.35 -4.86
C GLU A 47 7.40 -22.51 -4.44
N ALA A 48 7.13 -22.96 -3.21
CA ALA A 48 5.77 -23.26 -2.75
C ALA A 48 5.33 -22.41 -1.54
N LEU A 49 6.27 -21.96 -0.72
CA LEU A 49 5.99 -21.31 0.56
C LEU A 49 6.86 -20.06 0.78
N VAL A 50 6.30 -19.13 1.54
CA VAL A 50 6.97 -17.96 2.10
C VAL A 50 6.99 -18.08 3.61
N TYR A 51 8.19 -18.08 4.18
CA TYR A 51 8.45 -18.04 5.61
C TYR A 51 8.58 -16.57 6.03
N LEU A 52 7.67 -16.12 6.88
CA LEU A 52 7.57 -14.74 7.34
C LEU A 52 7.85 -14.67 8.84
N SER A 53 8.86 -13.88 9.23
CA SER A 53 9.13 -13.55 10.62
C SER A 53 8.65 -12.14 10.92
N LEU A 54 8.02 -11.94 12.08
CA LEU A 54 7.46 -10.67 12.55
C LEU A 54 8.23 -10.14 13.77
N ALA A 55 8.52 -8.83 13.77
CA ALA A 55 9.21 -8.17 14.86
C ALA A 55 8.29 -7.98 16.08
N GLY A 56 8.80 -8.29 17.28
CA GLY A 56 8.17 -7.90 18.55
C GLY A 56 6.85 -8.60 18.90
N VAL A 57 6.47 -9.65 18.16
CA VAL A 57 5.25 -10.44 18.44
C VAL A 57 5.48 -11.46 19.57
N SER A 58 6.74 -11.84 19.81
CA SER A 58 7.14 -12.73 20.90
C SER A 58 7.17 -11.99 22.24
N GLY A 59 6.10 -12.05 23.05
CA GLY A 59 6.17 -11.43 24.38
C GLY A 59 4.96 -11.46 25.31
N GLY A 60 3.74 -11.76 24.87
CA GLY A 60 2.61 -11.70 25.81
C GLY A 60 1.28 -12.28 25.37
N THR A 61 1.16 -12.73 24.13
CA THR A 61 -0.03 -13.37 23.59
C THR A 61 0.43 -14.62 22.85
N HIS A 62 -0.40 -15.65 22.75
CA HIS A 62 -0.10 -16.92 22.08
C HIS A 62 0.17 -16.82 20.57
N LEU A 63 0.62 -15.66 20.09
CA LEU A 63 0.93 -15.38 18.70
C LEU A 63 2.33 -15.87 18.37
N LYS A 64 2.45 -16.47 17.19
CA LYS A 64 3.74 -16.85 16.63
C LYS A 64 4.43 -15.59 16.10
N ASP A 65 5.74 -15.59 16.18
CA ASP A 65 6.64 -14.68 15.47
C ASP A 65 6.91 -15.17 14.05
N GLU A 66 6.76 -16.46 13.77
CA GLU A 66 7.00 -17.06 12.45
C GLU A 66 5.73 -17.68 11.83
N TYR A 67 5.56 -17.48 10.53
CA TYR A 67 4.43 -17.95 9.74
C TYR A 67 4.86 -18.52 8.39
N ASP A 68 4.23 -19.62 8.02
CA ASP A 68 4.37 -20.24 6.70
C ASP A 68 3.14 -19.90 5.87
N LEU A 69 3.34 -19.20 4.76
CA LEU A 69 2.26 -18.75 3.88
C LEU A 69 2.42 -19.39 2.49
N PRO A 70 1.33 -19.94 1.91
CA PRO A 70 1.29 -20.27 0.49
C PRO A 70 1.65 -19.06 -0.37
N ILE A 71 2.38 -19.27 -1.47
CA ILE A 71 2.84 -18.18 -2.35
C ILE A 71 1.70 -17.35 -2.96
N ASP A 72 0.53 -17.94 -3.16
CA ASP A 72 -0.67 -17.35 -3.71
C ASP A 72 -1.55 -16.66 -2.65
N LYS A 73 -1.21 -16.83 -1.37
CA LYS A 73 -1.97 -16.23 -0.28
C LYS A 73 -1.74 -14.72 -0.25
N ASN A 74 -2.83 -13.96 -0.29
CA ASN A 74 -2.75 -12.51 -0.16
C ASN A 74 -2.31 -12.11 1.26
N VAL A 75 -1.35 -11.19 1.29
CA VAL A 75 -0.98 -10.39 2.45
C VAL A 75 -1.22 -8.92 2.12
N TYR A 76 -1.43 -8.12 3.14
CA TYR A 76 -1.78 -6.71 3.00
C TYR A 76 -0.67 -5.87 3.60
N LEU A 77 -0.01 -5.08 2.77
CA LEU A 77 1.04 -4.17 3.22
C LEU A 77 0.46 -2.78 3.41
N GLN A 78 0.76 -2.14 4.53
CA GLN A 78 0.44 -0.73 4.68
C GLN A 78 1.18 0.08 3.62
N LEU A 79 0.43 0.94 2.93
CA LEU A 79 1.03 1.93 2.06
C LEU A 79 1.81 2.92 2.92
N ASP A 80 3.06 3.21 2.53
CA ASP A 80 3.81 4.28 3.17
C ASP A 80 3.02 5.59 3.02
N PRO A 81 2.65 6.27 4.12
CA PRO A 81 1.89 7.51 4.06
C PRO A 81 2.63 8.60 3.27
N LEU A 82 3.96 8.57 3.23
CA LEU A 82 4.75 9.52 2.44
C LEU A 82 4.65 9.22 0.94
N GLY A 83 4.78 7.95 0.54
CA GLY A 83 4.66 7.56 -0.87
C GLY A 83 3.24 7.72 -1.44
N SER A 84 2.21 7.66 -0.59
CA SER A 84 0.82 7.95 -0.99
C SER A 84 0.53 9.45 -1.07
N ALA A 85 1.14 10.26 -0.20
CA ALA A 85 1.04 11.71 -0.26
C ALA A 85 1.72 12.28 -1.52
N GLU A 86 2.85 11.72 -1.96
CA GLU A 86 3.55 12.15 -3.18
C GLU A 86 2.68 12.02 -4.45
N LYS A 87 1.86 10.96 -4.53
CA LYS A 87 0.90 10.79 -5.64
C LYS A 87 -0.25 11.78 -5.56
N GLY A 88 -0.85 11.98 -4.39
CA GLY A 88 -1.95 12.93 -4.21
C GLY A 88 -1.55 14.39 -4.48
N ILE A 89 -0.32 14.78 -4.14
CA ILE A 89 0.21 16.13 -4.42
C ILE A 89 0.47 16.31 -5.92
N SER A 90 1.00 15.29 -6.60
CA SER A 90 1.28 15.33 -8.04
C SER A 90 0.00 15.46 -8.86
N ASP A 91 -1.04 14.71 -8.50
CA ASP A 91 -2.34 14.76 -9.17
C ASP A 91 -3.05 16.10 -8.92
N ALA A 92 -3.00 16.63 -7.69
CA ALA A 92 -3.56 17.94 -7.37
C ALA A 92 -2.84 19.09 -8.11
N ALA A 93 -1.52 19.01 -8.27
CA ALA A 93 -0.74 20.01 -9.01
C ALA A 93 -1.07 20.03 -10.51
N SER A 94 -1.29 18.85 -11.12
CA SER A 94 -1.71 18.75 -12.52
C SER A 94 -3.07 19.39 -12.77
N PHE A 95 -4.04 19.14 -11.88
CA PHE A 95 -5.39 19.67 -11.99
C PHE A 95 -5.46 21.20 -11.83
N VAL A 96 -4.63 21.77 -10.94
CA VAL A 96 -4.54 23.23 -10.76
C VAL A 96 -3.92 23.89 -11.98
N LYS A 97 -2.92 23.26 -12.60
CA LYS A 97 -2.29 23.77 -13.82
C LYS A 97 -3.27 23.77 -15.01
N ASP A 98 -4.00 22.68 -15.21
CA ASP A 98 -4.99 22.57 -16.28
C ASP A 98 -6.10 23.64 -16.14
N LYS A 99 -6.58 23.88 -14.92
CA LYS A 99 -7.55 24.96 -14.66
C LYS A 99 -6.99 26.36 -14.89
N LEU A 100 -5.74 26.61 -14.51
CA LEU A 100 -5.09 27.91 -14.72
C LEU A 100 -4.90 28.19 -16.22
N ASP A 101 -4.50 27.18 -17.00
CA ASP A 101 -4.36 27.31 -18.45
C ASP A 101 -5.71 27.53 -19.14
N GLU A 102 -6.77 26.87 -18.69
CA GLU A 102 -8.14 27.07 -19.21
C GLU A 102 -8.68 28.47 -18.89
N ILE A 103 -8.45 28.98 -17.68
CA ILE A 103 -8.83 30.35 -17.29
C ILE A 103 -8.06 31.39 -18.09
N SER A 104 -6.75 31.18 -18.27
CA SER A 104 -5.88 32.07 -19.06
C SER A 104 -6.32 32.13 -20.53
N LYS A 105 -6.67 30.98 -21.12
CA LYS A 105 -7.20 30.89 -22.47
C LYS A 105 -8.54 31.63 -22.60
N ASN A 106 -9.48 31.39 -21.69
CA ASN A 106 -10.78 32.07 -21.68
C ASN A 106 -10.66 33.59 -21.50
N LEU A 107 -9.70 34.08 -20.70
CA LEU A 107 -9.42 35.51 -20.56
C LEU A 107 -8.87 36.12 -21.84
N ARG A 108 -7.97 35.41 -22.52
CA ARG A 108 -7.34 35.85 -23.77
C ARG A 108 -8.34 35.88 -24.93
N ASP A 109 -9.25 34.91 -25.00
CA ASP A 109 -10.32 34.88 -26.00
C ASP A 109 -11.35 35.99 -25.76
N ARG A 110 -11.59 36.38 -24.50
CA ARG A 110 -12.50 37.48 -24.15
C ARG A 110 -11.95 38.87 -24.44
N ASP A 111 -10.63 39.03 -24.45
CA ASP A 111 -9.97 40.30 -24.79
C ASP A 111 -9.92 40.52 -26.32
N GLN A 112 -9.85 39.44 -27.11
CA GLN A 112 -9.89 39.52 -28.57
C GLN A 112 -11.31 39.76 -29.14
N GLY A 113 -12.36 39.37 -28.43
CA GLY A 113 -13.76 39.61 -28.86
C GLY A 113 -14.33 41.01 -28.58
N ARG A 114 -13.51 41.94 -28.06
CA ARG A 114 -13.93 43.31 -27.70
C ARG A 114 -13.40 44.41 -28.63
N SER A 115 -12.72 44.01 -29.71
CA SER A 115 -12.09 44.91 -30.68
C SER A 115 -12.72 44.80 -32.08
N GLU A 116 -14.04 44.90 -32.18
CA GLU A 116 -14.77 45.23 -33.42
C GLU A 116 -15.94 46.17 -33.12
#